data_AF-T0FDW2-F1
#
_entry.id   AF-T0FDW2-F1
#
_cell.length_a   1.000
_cell.length_b   1.000
_cell.length_c   1.000
_cell.angle_alpha   90.00
_cell.angle_beta   90.00
_cell.angle_gamma   90.00
#
_symmetry.space_group_name_H-M   'P 1'
#
loop_
_entity.id
_entity.type
_entity.pdbx_description
1 polymer ?
#
loop_
_entity_poly.entity_id
_entity_poly.type
_entity_poly.pdbx_seq_one_letter_code
_entity_poly.pdbx_strand_id
1 'polypeptide(L)'
;MITSAIPKDVVCILDSGFEGIEKTSKKVNIIKPKKKPKKRELTATQKAKNTRISKKRIFVENAFAGIKRFRITSDVIRCFRKDFKHLVFVLAAGLWNLHLFFNKRFNY
;
A
#
# COMPACT_ATOMS: atom_id res chain seq x y z
N MET A 1 -14.28 -9.00 3.78
CA MET A 1 -12.82 -9.07 3.58
C MET A 1 -12.42 -8.04 2.54
N ILE A 2 -11.25 -7.40 2.65
CA ILE A 2 -10.84 -6.31 1.74
C ILE A 2 -10.96 -6.70 0.26
N THR A 3 -10.70 -7.97 -0.05
CA THR A 3 -10.81 -8.51 -1.41
C THR A 3 -12.23 -8.65 -1.92
N SER A 4 -13.28 -8.73 -1.10
CA SER A 4 -14.67 -8.83 -1.59
C SER A 4 -15.19 -7.50 -2.15
N ALA A 5 -14.66 -6.38 -1.65
CA ALA A 5 -15.07 -5.03 -2.06
C ALA A 5 -14.42 -4.53 -3.36
N ILE A 6 -13.33 -5.16 -3.81
CA ILE A 6 -12.61 -4.73 -5.02
C ILE A 6 -13.26 -5.34 -6.27
N PRO A 7 -13.53 -4.58 -7.35
CA PRO A 7 -14.06 -5.14 -8.60
C PRO A 7 -13.18 -6.26 -9.19
N LYS A 8 -13.77 -7.21 -9.93
CA LYS A 8 -13.03 -8.41 -10.42
C LYS A 8 -12.01 -8.05 -11.50
N ASP A 9 -12.27 -7.01 -12.26
CA ASP A 9 -11.48 -6.43 -13.35
C ASP A 9 -10.26 -5.64 -12.87
N VAL A 10 -10.23 -5.25 -11.59
CA VAL A 10 -9.11 -4.47 -11.03
C VAL A 10 -7.99 -5.40 -10.57
N VAL A 11 -6.78 -5.12 -11.05
CA VAL A 11 -5.55 -5.82 -10.62
C VAL A 11 -5.16 -5.37 -9.21
N CYS A 12 -5.11 -6.32 -8.27
CA CYS A 12 -4.64 -6.07 -6.91
C CYS A 12 -3.17 -6.44 -6.78
N ILE A 13 -2.32 -5.46 -6.54
CA ILE A 13 -0.91 -5.71 -6.19
C ILE A 13 -0.79 -5.75 -4.67
N LEU A 14 -0.35 -6.89 -4.14
CA LEU A 14 -0.25 -7.12 -2.69
C LEU A 14 1.20 -7.16 -2.23
N ASP A 15 1.40 -6.91 -0.93
CA ASP A 15 2.68 -7.15 -0.28
C ASP A 15 2.91 -8.65 -0.02
N SER A 16 4.18 -9.01 0.16
CA SER A 16 4.57 -10.39 0.47
C SER A 16 3.97 -10.92 1.79
N GLY A 17 3.64 -10.03 2.75
CA GLY A 17 3.02 -10.40 4.02
C GLY A 17 1.58 -10.94 3.92
N PHE A 18 0.89 -10.75 2.78
CA PHE A 18 -0.44 -11.31 2.55
C PHE A 18 -0.38 -12.78 2.08
N GLU A 19 0.29 -13.62 2.87
CA GLU A 19 0.27 -15.07 2.65
C GLU A 19 -1.13 -15.64 2.97
N GLY A 20 -1.58 -16.63 2.19
CA GLY A 20 -2.89 -17.27 2.37
C GLY A 20 -4.08 -16.57 1.70
N ILE A 21 -3.94 -15.33 1.21
CA ILE A 21 -5.06 -14.60 0.59
C ILE A 21 -5.65 -15.28 -0.66
N GLU A 22 -4.82 -16.07 -1.36
CA GLU A 22 -5.22 -16.89 -2.51
C GLU A 22 -6.18 -18.03 -2.11
N LYS A 23 -6.06 -18.57 -0.89
CA LYS A 23 -6.98 -19.59 -0.37
C LYS A 23 -8.35 -18.99 -0.05
N THR A 24 -8.33 -17.75 0.40
CA THR A 24 -9.48 -17.02 0.89
C THR A 24 -10.23 -16.27 -0.21
N SER A 25 -9.53 -15.89 -1.29
CA SER A 25 -10.06 -15.16 -2.42
C SER A 25 -9.71 -15.86 -3.72
N LYS A 26 -10.70 -16.47 -4.38
CA LYS A 26 -10.55 -17.09 -5.72
C LYS A 26 -10.38 -16.07 -6.86
N LYS A 27 -9.91 -14.86 -6.58
CA LYS A 27 -9.76 -13.79 -7.58
C LYS A 27 -8.48 -13.99 -8.38
N VAL A 28 -8.61 -14.04 -9.71
CA VAL A 28 -7.51 -14.29 -10.66
C VAL A 28 -6.53 -13.11 -10.75
N ASN A 29 -6.96 -11.89 -10.41
CA ASN A 29 -6.21 -10.66 -10.65
C ASN A 29 -5.31 -10.20 -9.49
N ILE A 30 -4.90 -11.13 -8.61
CA ILE A 30 -3.99 -10.84 -7.49
C ILE A 30 -2.53 -11.05 -7.91
N ILE A 31 -1.73 -9.99 -7.87
CA ILE A 31 -0.29 -10.03 -8.15
C ILE A 31 0.46 -9.81 -6.83
N LYS A 32 1.33 -10.77 -6.49
CA LYS A 32 2.21 -10.69 -5.31
C LYS A 32 3.67 -10.88 -5.70
N PRO A 33 4.63 -10.21 -5.03
CA PRO A 33 6.04 -10.54 -5.19
C PRO A 33 6.32 -11.96 -4.70
N LYS A 34 7.24 -12.64 -5.38
CA LYS A 34 7.66 -13.99 -5.00
C LYS A 34 8.66 -13.88 -3.86
N LYS A 35 8.31 -14.42 -2.68
CA LYS A 35 9.21 -14.55 -1.53
C LYS A 35 10.36 -15.49 -1.88
N LYS A 36 11.57 -15.17 -1.43
CA LYS A 36 12.74 -16.03 -1.60
C LYS A 36 12.51 -17.37 -0.87
N PRO A 37 12.59 -18.52 -1.56
CA PRO A 37 12.49 -19.82 -0.92
C PRO A 37 13.66 -20.09 0.04
N LYS A 38 13.42 -20.85 1.11
CA LYS A 38 14.50 -21.24 2.05
C LYS A 38 15.58 -22.03 1.29
N LYS A 39 16.84 -21.66 1.50
CA LYS A 39 18.04 -22.29 0.90
C LYS A 39 18.07 -22.30 -0.65
N ARG A 40 17.30 -21.44 -1.32
CA ARG A 40 17.25 -21.37 -2.79
C ARG A 40 17.28 -19.92 -3.30
N GLU A 41 17.80 -19.73 -4.51
CA GLU A 41 17.83 -18.47 -5.23
C GLU A 41 16.47 -18.18 -5.90
N LEU A 42 16.18 -16.90 -6.13
CA LEU A 42 15.12 -16.49 -7.06
C LEU A 42 15.66 -16.57 -8.49
N THR A 43 14.86 -17.08 -9.42
CA THR A 43 15.24 -17.06 -10.85
C THR A 43 15.33 -15.62 -11.36
N ALA A 44 16.10 -15.39 -12.44
CA ALA A 44 16.22 -14.06 -13.04
C ALA A 44 14.85 -13.45 -13.41
N THR A 45 13.93 -14.28 -13.91
CA THR A 45 12.55 -13.88 -14.24
C THR A 45 11.75 -13.45 -13.00
N GLN A 46 11.90 -14.17 -11.88
CA GLN A 46 11.27 -13.82 -10.61
C GLN A 46 11.85 -12.52 -10.03
N LYS A 47 13.18 -12.34 -10.10
CA LYS A 47 13.85 -11.09 -9.70
C LYS A 47 13.32 -9.91 -10.52
N ALA A 48 13.25 -10.02 -11.84
CA ALA A 48 12.71 -8.97 -12.72
C ALA A 48 11.24 -8.62 -12.39
N LYS A 49 10.39 -9.64 -12.15
CA LYS A 49 9.00 -9.43 -11.73
C LYS A 49 8.92 -8.68 -10.39
N ASN A 50 9.72 -9.08 -9.41
CA ASN A 50 9.77 -8.42 -8.11
C ASN A 50 10.26 -6.97 -8.24
N THR A 51 11.29 -6.70 -9.05
CA THR A 51 11.77 -5.33 -9.30
C THR A 51 10.66 -4.44 -9.86
N ARG A 52 9.85 -4.93 -10.81
CA ARG A 52 8.71 -4.18 -11.34
C ARG A 52 7.66 -3.87 -10.28
N ILE A 53 7.39 -4.81 -9.38
CA ILE A 53 6.46 -4.61 -8.24
C ILE A 53 7.04 -3.59 -7.26
N SER A 54 8.32 -3.71 -6.91
CA SER A 54 9.01 -2.77 -6.02
C SER A 54 9.01 -1.34 -6.57
N LYS A 55 9.23 -1.15 -7.89
CA LYS A 55 9.13 0.17 -8.52
C LYS A 55 7.75 0.82 -8.31
N LYS A 56 6.67 0.05 -8.39
CA LYS A 56 5.31 0.55 -8.11
C LYS A 56 5.12 0.88 -6.63
N ARG A 57 5.69 0.07 -5.72
CA ARG A 57 5.60 0.31 -4.27
C ARG A 57 6.25 1.62 -3.84
N ILE A 58 7.33 2.07 -4.48
CA ILE A 58 8.01 3.32 -4.14
C ILE A 58 7.03 4.50 -4.12
N PHE A 59 6.13 4.60 -5.10
CA PHE A 59 5.13 5.67 -5.15
C PHE A 59 4.18 5.64 -3.95
N VAL A 60 3.74 4.43 -3.58
CA VAL A 60 2.85 4.20 -2.44
C VAL A 60 3.57 4.50 -1.13
N GLU A 61 4.80 4.03 -0.98
CA GLU A 61 5.64 4.27 0.20
C GLU A 61 5.96 5.76 0.37
N ASN A 62 6.21 6.49 -0.72
CA ASN A 62 6.37 7.96 -0.69
C ASN A 62 5.09 8.67 -0.24
N ALA A 63 3.91 8.23 -0.69
CA ALA A 63 2.64 8.78 -0.24
C ALA A 63 2.43 8.51 1.26
N PHE A 64 2.68 7.28 1.72
CA PHE A 64 2.62 6.94 3.15
C PHE A 64 3.63 7.71 3.99
N ALA A 65 4.86 7.91 3.51
CA ALA A 65 5.87 8.71 4.19
C ALA A 65 5.42 10.17 4.35
N GLY A 66 4.75 10.72 3.34
CA GLY A 66 4.10 12.03 3.39
C GLY A 66 3.02 12.13 4.47
N ILE A 67 2.09 11.16 4.48
CA ILE A 67 1.02 11.08 5.50
C ILE A 67 1.62 10.98 6.91
N LYS A 68 2.67 10.17 7.09
CA LYS A 68 3.35 9.96 8.37
C LYS A 68 4.04 11.20 8.95
N ARG A 69 4.19 12.29 8.18
CA ARG A 69 4.64 13.59 8.71
C ARG A 69 3.68 14.13 9.77
N PHE A 70 2.39 13.80 9.67
CA PHE A 70 1.42 14.05 10.73
C PHE A 70 1.65 13.05 11.86
N ARG A 71 2.25 13.50 12.96
CA ARG A 71 2.58 12.65 14.13
C ARG A 71 1.42 11.80 14.61
N ILE A 72 0.20 12.32 14.55
CA ILE A 72 -1.02 11.59 14.92
C ILE A 72 -1.22 10.28 14.12
N THR A 73 -0.69 10.18 12.90
CA THR A 73 -0.76 8.96 12.07
C THR A 73 0.40 8.00 12.29
N SER A 74 1.49 8.47 12.89
CA SER A 74 2.70 7.68 13.17
C SER A 74 2.73 7.17 14.61
N ASP A 75 2.21 7.96 15.55
CA ASP A 75 2.16 7.65 16.97
C ASP A 75 0.92 6.81 17.33
N VAL A 76 0.97 6.14 18.48
CA VAL A 76 -0.15 5.32 18.97
C VAL A 76 -1.30 6.22 19.42
N ILE A 77 -2.40 6.21 18.66
CA ILE A 77 -3.65 6.88 19.03
C ILE A 77 -4.36 6.07 20.14
N ARG A 78 -4.44 6.64 21.34
CA ARG A 78 -5.14 6.07 22.52
C ARG A 78 -6.63 6.46 22.62
N CYS A 79 -7.17 7.14 21.62
CA CYS A 79 -8.60 7.49 21.60
C CYS A 79 -9.48 6.25 21.39
N PHE A 80 -10.53 6.10 22.21
CA PHE A 80 -11.49 4.99 22.16
C PHE A 80 -12.73 5.28 21.30
N ARG A 81 -12.84 6.48 20.71
CA ARG A 81 -13.99 6.80 19.86
C ARG A 81 -13.99 5.94 18.60
N LYS A 82 -15.16 5.40 18.28
CA LYS A 82 -15.38 4.64 17.04
C LYS A 82 -15.05 5.52 15.84
N ASP A 83 -14.43 4.92 14.82
CA ASP A 83 -14.05 5.55 13.54
C ASP A 83 -13.07 6.72 13.59
N PHE A 84 -12.64 7.15 14.78
CA PHE A 84 -11.70 8.27 14.95
C PHE A 84 -10.37 8.03 14.21
N LYS A 85 -9.81 6.82 14.32
CA LYS A 85 -8.56 6.45 13.62
C LYS A 85 -8.71 6.53 12.10
N HIS A 86 -9.86 6.10 11.58
CA HIS A 86 -10.15 6.17 10.14
C HIS A 86 -10.29 7.64 9.70
N LEU A 87 -11.04 8.45 10.44
CA LEU A 87 -11.21 9.87 10.18
C LEU A 87 -9.86 10.60 10.15
N VAL A 88 -9.01 10.38 11.15
CA VAL A 88 -7.66 10.96 11.21
C VAL A 88 -6.86 10.60 9.97
N PHE A 89 -6.92 9.34 9.54
CA PHE A 89 -6.18 8.89 8.36
C PHE A 89 -6.68 9.55 7.07
N VAL A 90 -8.00 9.65 6.89
CA VAL A 90 -8.62 10.33 5.73
C VAL A 90 -8.25 11.81 5.69
N LEU A 91 -8.32 12.50 6.84
CA LEU A 91 -7.95 13.91 6.94
C LEU A 91 -6.46 14.13 6.64
N ALA A 92 -5.58 13.30 7.20
CA ALA A 92 -4.14 13.39 6.95
C ALA A 92 -3.79 13.15 5.47
N ALA A 93 -4.45 12.19 4.82
CA ALA A 93 -4.31 11.95 3.39
C ALA A 93 -4.80 13.14 2.56
N GLY A 94 -5.95 13.73 2.92
CA GLY A 94 -6.49 14.92 2.27
C GLY A 94 -5.54 16.13 2.37
N LEU A 95 -5.02 16.41 3.57
CA LEU A 95 -4.07 17.50 3.80
C LEU A 95 -2.77 17.30 3.03
N TRP A 96 -2.23 16.08 3.00
CA TRP A 96 -1.03 15.78 2.23
C TRP A 96 -1.26 15.97 0.72
N ASN A 97 -2.40 15.51 0.19
CA ASN A 97 -2.74 15.71 -1.21
C ASN A 97 -2.92 17.19 -1.56
N LEU A 98 -3.52 17.98 -0.67
CA LEU A 98 -3.65 19.43 -0.82
C LEU A 98 -2.27 20.11 -0.87
N HIS A 99 -1.36 19.73 0.04
CA HIS A 99 0.01 20.22 0.04
C HIS A 99 0.75 19.91 -1.27
N LEU A 100 0.62 18.67 -1.78
CA LEU A 100 1.20 18.27 -3.06
C LEU A 100 0.62 19.06 -4.25
N PHE A 101 -0.69 19.37 -4.21
CA PHE A 101 -1.34 20.17 -5.24
C PHE A 101 -0.76 21.59 -5.31
N PHE A 102 -0.65 22.27 -4.16
CA PHE A 102 -0.06 23.61 -4.11
C PHE A 102 1.42 23.63 -4.50
N ASN A 103 2.20 22.67 -4.01
CA ASN A 103 3.63 22.61 -4.35
C ASN A 103 3.87 22.43 -5.85
N LYS A 104 3.05 21.63 -6.54
CA LYS A 104 3.15 21.42 -7.99
C LYS A 104 2.63 22.60 -8.81
N ARG A 105 1.72 23.39 -8.26
CA ARG A 105 1.04 24.48 -8.98
C ARG A 105 1.77 25.82 -8.87
N PHE A 106 2.53 26.03 -7.80
CA PHE A 106 3.15 27.33 -7.49
C PHE A 106 4.69 27.32 -7.39
N ASN A 107 5.35 26.15 -7.46
CA ASN A 107 6.81 26.09 -7.61
C ASN A 107 7.15 25.71 -9.06
N TYR A 108 7.29 26.72 -9.91
CA TYR A 108 8.05 26.68 -11.16
C TYR A 108 9.19 27.69 -11.03
#